data_AF-A0A6P0S7R4-F1
#
_entry.id   AF-A0A6P0S7R4-F1
#
_cell.length_a   1.000
_cell.length_b   1.000
_cell.length_c   1.000
_cell.angle_alpha   90.00
_cell.angle_beta   90.00
_cell.angle_gamma   90.00
#
_symmetry.space_group_name_H-M   'P 1'
#
loop_
_entity.id
_entity.type
_entity.pdbx_description
1 polymer ?
#
loop_
_entity_poly.entity_id
_entity_poly.type
_entity_poly.pdbx_seq_one_letter_code
_entity_poly.pdbx_strand_id
1 'polypeptide(L)' 'MSPQKYFKHLRLHALHEELQQKDKQGNLSEITQEFGFDHRGQLARDYYKRFGEFPSETFRK' A
#
# COMPACT_ATOMS: atom_id res chain seq x y z
N MET A 1 -10.77 13.68 -12.16
CA MET A 1 -10.16 12.38 -11.73
C MET A 1 -10.10 11.49 -12.96
N SER A 2 -8.91 11.06 -13.40
CA SER A 2 -8.83 10.05 -14.47
C SER A 2 -9.11 8.66 -13.91
N PRO A 3 -9.68 7.73 -14.69
CA PRO A 3 -9.95 6.36 -14.25
C PRO A 3 -8.74 5.68 -13.59
N GLN A 4 -7.55 5.91 -14.14
CA GLN A 4 -6.28 5.38 -13.60
C GLN A 4 -5.97 5.85 -12.17
N LYS A 5 -6.27 7.11 -11.84
CA LYS A 5 -6.10 7.62 -10.46
C LYS A 5 -7.06 6.94 -9.50
N TYR A 6 -8.31 6.73 -9.92
CA TYR A 6 -9.30 6.04 -9.11
C TYR A 6 -8.90 4.60 -8.80
N PHE A 7 -8.46 3.82 -9.80
CA PHE A 7 -7.96 2.46 -9.57
C PHE A 7 -6.73 2.43 -8.66
N LYS A 8 -5.80 3.38 -8.82
CA LYS A 8 -4.65 3.50 -7.91
C LYS A 8 -5.08 3.75 -6.47
N HIS A 9 -6.08 4.61 -6.26
CA HIS A 9 -6.65 4.80 -4.94
C HIS A 9 -7.29 3.52 -4.40
N LEU A 10 -8.06 2.78 -5.19
CA LEU A 10 -8.61 1.50 -4.72
C LEU A 10 -7.51 0.53 -4.29
N ARG A 11 -6.45 0.38 -5.09
CA ARG A 11 -5.30 -0.48 -4.74
C ARG A 11 -4.58 -0.05 -3.47
N LEU A 12 -4.37 1.25 -3.28
CA LEU A 12 -3.76 1.78 -2.05
C LEU A 12 -4.61 1.51 -0.81
N HIS A 13 -5.94 1.55 -0.95
CA HIS A 13 -6.84 1.24 0.16
C HIS A 13 -6.82 -0.24 0.50
N ALA A 14 -6.93 -1.11 -0.51
CA ALA A 14 -6.88 -2.56 -0.28
C ALA A 14 -5.53 -3.00 0.30
N LEU A 15 -4.41 -2.39 -0.15
CA LEU A 15 -3.10 -2.60 0.46
C LEU A 15 -3.08 -2.18 1.94
N HIS A 16 -3.67 -1.04 2.29
CA HIS A 16 -3.71 -0.58 3.69
C HIS A 16 -4.44 -1.58 4.59
N GLU A 17 -5.60 -2.07 4.16
CA GLU A 17 -6.37 -3.10 4.88
C GLU A 17 -5.54 -4.38 5.07
N GLU A 18 -4.86 -4.84 4.02
CA GLU A 18 -3.98 -6.02 4.07
C GLU A 18 -2.84 -5.83 5.07
N LEU A 19 -2.20 -4.65 5.05
CA LEU A 19 -1.12 -4.31 5.97
C LEU A 19 -1.61 -4.14 7.42
N GLN A 20 -2.91 -3.96 7.68
CA GLN A 20 -3.47 -3.89 9.03
C GLN A 20 -3.90 -5.25 9.59
N GLN A 21 -3.97 -6.30 8.76
CA GLN A 21 -4.34 -7.63 9.23
C GLN A 21 -3.30 -8.16 10.23
N LYS A 22 -3.77 -8.80 11.31
CA LYS A 22 -2.88 -9.36 12.35
C LYS A 22 -2.12 -10.61 11.90
N ASP A 23 -2.67 -11.34 10.93
CA ASP A 23 -2.09 -12.57 10.36
C ASP A 23 -1.55 -12.33 8.94
N LYS A 24 -1.00 -11.13 8.70
CA LYS A 24 -0.37 -10.80 7.42
C LYS A 24 0.83 -11.74 7.19
N GLN A 25 0.65 -12.67 6.25
CA GLN A 25 1.67 -13.66 5.87
C GLN A 25 2.50 -13.11 4.72
N GLY A 26 3.82 -13.22 4.83
CA GLY A 26 4.76 -12.73 3.82
C GLY A 26 5.45 -11.43 4.22
N ASN A 27 6.33 -10.95 3.33
CA ASN A 27 7.07 -9.72 3.56
C ASN A 27 6.38 -8.52 2.89
N LEU A 28 6.63 -7.32 3.43
CA LEU A 28 6.08 -6.07 2.87
C LEU A 28 6.30 -5.93 1.36
N SER A 29 7.43 -6.42 0.83
CA SER A 29 7.73 -6.26 -0.60
C SER A 29 6.85 -7.15 -1.46
N GLU A 30 6.64 -8.41 -1.06
CA GLU A 30 5.73 -9.36 -1.72
C GLU A 30 4.32 -8.81 -1.76
N ILE A 31 3.78 -8.38 -0.61
CA ILE A 31 2.44 -7.81 -0.51
C ILE A 31 2.33 -6.61 -1.48
N THR A 32 3.27 -5.66 -1.45
CA THR A 32 3.21 -4.50 -2.35
C THR A 32 3.28 -4.86 -3.84
N GLN A 33 4.02 -5.90 -4.20
CA GLN A 33 4.08 -6.39 -5.58
C GLN A 33 2.77 -7.03 -6.03
N GLU A 34 2.09 -7.79 -5.16
CA GLU A 34 0.77 -8.37 -5.46
C GLU A 34 -0.30 -7.30 -5.76
N PHE A 35 -0.22 -6.15 -5.08
CA PHE A 35 -1.09 -5.00 -5.37
C PHE A 35 -0.65 -4.17 -6.60
N GLY A 36 0.42 -4.57 -7.29
CA GLY A 36 0.93 -3.93 -8.50
C GLY A 36 1.73 -2.65 -8.25
N PHE A 37 2.46 -2.58 -7.13
CA PHE A 37 3.35 -1.47 -6.79
C PHE A 37 4.83 -1.87 -6.90
N ASP A 38 5.39 -1.77 -8.10
CA ASP A 38 6.79 -2.15 -8.35
C ASP A 38 7.82 -1.14 -7.80
N HIS A 39 7.43 0.13 -7.71
CA HIS A 39 8.32 1.22 -7.30
C HIS A 39 8.09 1.64 -5.84
N ARG A 40 8.93 1.12 -4.94
CA ARG A 40 8.82 1.36 -3.48
C ARG A 40 8.76 2.84 -3.08
N GLY A 41 9.58 3.70 -3.68
CA GLY A 41 9.61 5.13 -3.35
C GLY A 41 8.34 5.87 -3.77
N GLN A 42 7.79 5.53 -4.95
CA GLN A 42 6.54 6.10 -5.45
C GLN A 42 5.37 5.64 -4.58
N LEU A 43 5.31 4.35 -4.26
CA LEU A 43 4.32 3.80 -3.33
C LEU A 43 4.40 4.51 -1.97
N ALA A 44 5.57 4.58 -1.34
CA ALA A 44 5.75 5.18 -0.02
C ALA A 44 5.24 6.63 0.00
N ARG A 45 5.55 7.41 -1.05
CA ARG A 45 5.08 8.79 -1.18
C ARG A 45 3.56 8.89 -1.34
N ASP A 46 2.98 8.05 -2.18
CA ASP A 46 1.52 8.08 -2.43
C ASP A 46 0.71 7.56 -1.24
N TYR A 47 1.25 6.55 -0.57
CA TYR A 47 0.69 5.96 0.64
C TYR A 47 0.73 6.97 1.79
N TYR A 48 1.90 7.60 2.04
CA TYR A 48 2.04 8.64 3.06
C TYR A 48 1.11 9.84 2.80
N LYS A 49 1.01 10.30 1.55
CA LYS A 49 0.07 11.38 1.17
C LYS A 49 -1.39 11.06 1.48
N ARG A 50 -1.75 9.78 1.58
CA ARG A 50 -3.13 9.34 1.80
C ARG A 50 -3.43 8.95 3.24
N PHE A 51 -2.51 8.24 3.90
CA PHE A 51 -2.72 7.66 5.23
C PHE A 51 -1.92 8.34 6.33
N GLY A 52 -0.98 9.23 5.99
CA GLY A 52 -0.15 9.96 6.95
C GLY A 52 0.95 9.13 7.62
N GLU A 53 1.12 7.88 7.20
CA GLU A 53 2.15 6.95 7.65
C GLU A 53 2.75 6.20 6.46
N PHE A 54 3.91 5.57 6.62
CA PHE A 54 4.52 4.73 5.59
C PHE A 54 3.94 3.30 5.62
N PRO A 55 3.93 2.59 4.47
CA PRO A 55 3.44 1.21 4.42
C PRO A 55 4.24 0.28 5.36
N SER A 56 5.53 0.58 5.59
CA SER A 56 6.36 -0.11 6.58
C SER A 56 5.94 0.14 8.03
N GLU A 57 5.37 1.30 8.33
CA GLU A 57 4.87 1.62 9.67
C GLU A 57 3.56 0.88 9.92
N THR A 58 2.62 0.90 8.96
CA THR A 58 1.40 0.10 9.02
C THR A 58 1.72 -1.39 9.15
N PHE A 59 2.70 -1.88 8.38
CA PHE A 59 3.11 -3.29 8.42
C PHE A 59 3.67 -3.72 9.79
N ARG A 60 4.31 -2.82 10.55
CA ARG A 60 4.91 -3.11 11.85
C ARG A 60 3.93 -3.07 13.03
N LYS A 61 2.73 -2.52 12.83
CA LYS A 61 1.65 -2.50 13.83
C LYS A 61 0.96 -3.85 13.91
#